data_AF-A0A2D4PTD2-F1
#
_entry.id   AF-A0A2D4PTD2-F1
#
_cell.length_a   1.000
_cell.length_b   1.000
_cell.length_c   1.000
_cell.angle_alpha   90.00
_cell.angle_beta   90.00
_cell.angle_gamma   90.00
#
_symmetry.space_group_name_H-M   'P 1'
#
loop_
_entity.id
_entity.type
_entity.pdbx_description
1 polymer ?
#
loop_
_entity_poly.entity_id
_entity_poly.type
_entity_poly.pdbx_seq_one_letter_code
_entity_poly.pdbx_strand_id
1 'polypeptide(L)'
;KVLLIGKSINFLHQVCHDQSPSSKMIAVPRSAESPKDAAEMFTDLENAFQGKIDAAYFETSKYLLDVLNKKYNLLEHMQAMRRYLLLGQGDFIRHLMDLLKPELVRPATTLYQHNLTGILETAVRATNAQFDNPEILKRLDVRLLEVSPGDTGWDVFSLDYHVDGPIATMFTRECMSHYLRVFNFLWRAKRMEYILTDIWKGHMCNAKLLKNMPELSGVLHQCHVLASEMVHFIHQMQYYITFEVLECSWDELWNKVQQAQDLDHIIAAHEVFLDTIISRCLLDADSRMLLNQLRAVFDQILEFQNVQDAMYRGALEELQLRLQFEEKKKERERVGEWGLTASEQEEEMKRIKEFEDSIPKMCSQLRLLTHFYQGIVQQFLVLLTTNSDESLQFLSFRLDFNEHYKAREPRLRVSLGTRGRHNSHI
;
A
#
# COMPACT_ATOMS: atom_id res chain seq x y z
N LYS A 1 -23.75 13.62 -28.56
CA LYS A 1 -24.14 14.86 -27.83
C LYS A 1 -25.60 14.84 -27.38
N VAL A 2 -26.60 14.78 -28.27
CA VAL A 2 -28.03 14.73 -27.88
C VAL A 2 -28.34 13.63 -26.84
N LEU A 3 -27.81 12.41 -27.03
CA LEU A 3 -27.96 11.32 -26.06
C LEU A 3 -27.34 11.64 -24.69
N LEU A 4 -26.16 12.26 -24.68
CA LEU A 4 -25.50 12.66 -23.43
C LEU A 4 -26.31 13.73 -22.69
N ILE A 5 -26.87 14.71 -23.40
CA ILE A 5 -27.78 15.72 -22.80
C ILE A 5 -28.95 15.01 -22.13
N GLY A 6 -29.60 14.08 -22.83
CA GLY A 6 -30.70 13.29 -22.28
C GLY A 6 -30.31 12.46 -21.05
N LYS A 7 -29.14 11.80 -21.08
CA LYS A 7 -28.58 11.04 -19.96
C LYS A 7 -28.35 11.93 -18.74
N SER A 8 -27.72 13.09 -18.93
CA SER A 8 -27.43 14.07 -17.87
C SER A 8 -28.70 14.65 -17.25
N ILE A 9 -29.70 15.01 -18.06
CA ILE A 9 -30.99 15.51 -17.56
C ILE A 9 -31.73 14.41 -16.79
N ASN A 10 -31.77 13.19 -17.32
CA ASN A 10 -32.40 12.07 -16.65
C ASN A 10 -31.72 11.77 -15.30
N PHE A 11 -30.38 11.84 -15.26
CA PHE A 11 -29.61 11.68 -14.04
C PHE A 11 -29.94 12.75 -13.00
N LEU A 12 -30.00 14.02 -13.39
CA LEU A 12 -30.39 15.12 -12.50
C LEU A 12 -31.78 14.90 -11.89
N HIS A 13 -32.74 14.46 -12.69
CA HIS A 13 -34.11 14.24 -12.25
C HIS A 13 -34.27 13.00 -11.38
N GLN A 14 -33.70 11.85 -11.79
CA GLN A 14 -33.91 10.56 -11.14
C GLN A 14 -32.99 10.33 -9.95
N VAL A 15 -31.73 10.76 -10.04
CA VAL A 15 -30.68 10.40 -9.07
C VAL A 15 -30.38 11.57 -8.13
N CYS A 16 -30.34 12.81 -8.64
CA CYS A 16 -30.14 13.99 -7.81
C CYS A 16 -31.45 14.60 -7.25
N HIS A 17 -32.61 14.08 -7.68
CA HIS A 17 -33.95 14.61 -7.39
C HIS A 17 -34.12 16.12 -7.64
N ASP A 18 -33.33 16.68 -8.57
CA ASP A 18 -33.32 18.10 -8.88
C ASP A 18 -34.19 18.39 -10.09
N GLN A 19 -35.36 18.99 -9.87
CA GLN A 19 -36.32 19.36 -10.93
C GLN A 19 -36.08 20.76 -11.50
N SER A 20 -35.11 21.51 -10.97
CA SER A 20 -34.79 22.86 -11.43
C SER A 20 -34.32 23.02 -12.89
N PRO A 21 -33.81 21.99 -13.61
CA PRO A 21 -33.46 22.12 -15.03
C PRO A 21 -34.67 22.54 -15.91
N SER A 22 -35.89 22.20 -15.47
CA SER A 22 -37.11 22.40 -16.24
C SER A 22 -37.49 23.87 -16.51
N SER A 23 -37.10 24.80 -15.64
CA SER A 23 -37.53 26.21 -15.76
C SER A 23 -36.43 27.18 -16.23
N LYS A 24 -35.14 26.84 -16.08
CA LYS A 24 -34.03 27.74 -16.44
C LYS A 24 -33.18 27.24 -17.62
N MET A 25 -33.06 25.93 -17.83
CA MET A 25 -32.23 25.35 -18.90
C MET A 25 -33.03 24.96 -20.15
N ILE A 26 -34.33 24.64 -19.98
CA ILE A 26 -35.30 24.53 -21.10
C ILE A 26 -35.82 25.92 -21.51
N ALA A 27 -35.12 26.98 -21.11
CA ALA A 27 -35.11 28.23 -21.86
C ALA A 27 -34.08 28.16 -23.01
N VAL A 28 -34.02 27.02 -23.72
CA VAL A 28 -33.98 27.15 -25.19
C VAL A 28 -35.11 28.14 -25.45
N PRO A 29 -34.85 29.33 -26.01
CA PRO A 29 -35.93 30.27 -26.22
C PRO A 29 -37.04 29.45 -26.88
N ARG A 30 -38.25 29.53 -26.33
CA ARG A 30 -39.46 29.13 -27.06
C ARG A 30 -39.59 30.05 -28.30
N SER A 31 -38.54 30.23 -29.09
CA SER A 31 -38.48 30.90 -30.37
C SER A 31 -38.95 29.92 -31.45
N ALA A 32 -40.07 29.26 -31.16
CA ALA A 32 -40.85 28.50 -32.11
C ALA A 32 -42.32 28.87 -31.87
N GLU A 33 -42.60 30.17 -31.80
CA GLU A 33 -43.97 30.69 -31.82
C GLU A 33 -44.41 31.06 -33.24
N SER A 34 -43.55 30.95 -34.26
CA SER A 34 -43.95 31.20 -35.64
C SER A 34 -43.63 30.01 -36.58
N PRO A 35 -44.61 29.58 -37.42
CA PRO A 35 -44.39 28.57 -38.45
C PRO A 35 -43.37 28.96 -39.53
N LYS A 36 -42.96 30.24 -39.58
CA LYS A 36 -41.99 30.77 -40.54
C LYS A 36 -40.55 30.54 -40.11
N ASP A 37 -40.26 30.61 -38.81
CA ASP A 37 -38.93 30.31 -38.25
C ASP A 37 -38.58 28.82 -38.41
N ALA A 38 -39.58 27.94 -38.39
CA ALA A 38 -39.39 26.51 -38.64
C ALA A 38 -38.84 26.25 -40.05
N ALA A 39 -39.35 26.94 -41.07
CA ALA A 39 -38.96 26.74 -42.47
C ALA A 39 -37.58 27.32 -42.81
N GLU A 40 -37.20 28.46 -42.23
CA GLU A 40 -35.85 29.05 -42.39
C GLU A 40 -34.78 28.28 -41.58
N MET A 41 -35.13 27.72 -40.41
CA MET A 41 -34.23 26.84 -39.68
C MET A 41 -33.92 25.54 -40.45
N PHE A 42 -34.83 25.02 -41.28
CA PHE A 42 -34.59 23.83 -42.11
C PHE A 42 -33.50 24.02 -43.19
N THR A 43 -33.15 25.25 -43.56
CA THR A 43 -32.15 25.52 -44.60
C THR A 43 -30.74 25.85 -44.05
N ASP A 44 -30.65 26.33 -42.80
CA ASP A 44 -29.38 26.66 -42.09
C ASP A 44 -29.01 25.59 -41.03
N LEU A 45 -29.52 24.37 -41.27
CA LEU A 45 -29.85 23.34 -40.27
C LEU A 45 -28.64 22.69 -39.59
N GLU A 46 -27.48 22.60 -40.23
CA GLU A 46 -26.38 21.84 -39.64
C GLU A 46 -25.57 22.68 -38.66
N ASN A 47 -25.14 23.88 -39.04
CA ASN A 47 -24.22 24.65 -38.20
C ASN A 47 -24.92 25.41 -37.07
N ALA A 48 -26.05 26.07 -37.34
CA ALA A 48 -26.76 26.85 -36.32
C ALA A 48 -27.48 25.96 -35.28
N PHE A 49 -28.05 24.84 -35.71
CA PHE A 49 -28.66 23.87 -34.81
C PHE A 49 -27.62 23.12 -33.97
N GLN A 50 -26.50 22.72 -34.58
CA GLN A 50 -25.39 22.11 -33.84
C GLN A 50 -24.83 23.07 -32.79
N GLY A 51 -24.71 24.37 -33.11
CA GLY A 51 -24.30 25.39 -32.13
C GLY A 51 -25.26 25.49 -30.94
N LYS A 52 -26.58 25.40 -31.17
CA LYS A 52 -27.59 25.38 -30.09
C LYS A 52 -27.52 24.09 -29.25
N ILE A 53 -27.30 22.94 -29.90
CA ILE A 53 -27.11 21.66 -29.20
C ILE A 53 -25.83 21.70 -28.35
N ASP A 54 -24.75 22.27 -28.87
CA ASP A 54 -23.47 22.37 -28.18
C ASP A 54 -23.55 23.32 -26.98
N ALA A 55 -24.28 24.43 -27.12
CA ALA A 55 -24.56 25.33 -26.01
C ALA A 55 -25.39 24.63 -24.91
N ALA A 56 -26.47 23.94 -25.29
CA ALA A 56 -27.29 23.18 -24.35
C ALA A 56 -26.51 22.05 -23.67
N TYR A 57 -25.61 21.38 -24.40
CA TYR A 57 -24.71 20.37 -23.86
C TYR A 57 -23.77 20.93 -22.81
N PHE A 58 -23.08 22.03 -23.12
CA PHE A 58 -22.14 22.64 -22.20
C PHE A 58 -22.83 23.15 -20.94
N GLU A 59 -23.99 23.78 -21.09
CA GLU A 59 -24.76 24.30 -19.95
C GLU A 59 -25.24 23.16 -19.04
N THR A 60 -25.88 22.13 -19.62
CA THR A 60 -26.39 20.96 -18.86
C THR A 60 -25.28 20.18 -18.16
N SER A 61 -24.17 19.94 -18.84
CA SER A 61 -23.01 19.24 -18.27
C SER A 61 -22.34 20.04 -17.17
N LYS A 62 -22.13 21.35 -17.36
CA LYS A 62 -21.57 22.23 -16.32
C LYS A 62 -22.47 22.28 -15.09
N TYR A 63 -23.78 22.40 -15.27
CA TYR A 63 -24.72 22.40 -14.17
C TYR A 63 -24.72 21.08 -13.41
N LEU A 64 -24.67 19.95 -14.12
CA LEU A 64 -24.55 18.62 -13.51
C LEU A 64 -23.29 18.52 -12.63
N LEU A 65 -22.14 18.94 -13.16
CA LEU A 65 -20.89 18.95 -12.40
C LEU A 65 -20.96 19.88 -11.19
N ASP A 66 -21.57 21.06 -11.33
CA ASP A 66 -21.78 21.99 -10.21
C ASP A 66 -22.66 21.38 -9.12
N VAL A 67 -23.73 20.67 -9.49
CA VAL A 67 -24.60 19.97 -8.55
C VAL A 67 -23.83 18.86 -7.82
N LEU A 68 -23.08 18.03 -8.55
CA LEU A 68 -22.29 16.94 -7.97
C LEU A 68 -21.17 17.45 -7.05
N ASN A 69 -20.49 18.53 -7.42
CA ASN A 69 -19.40 19.09 -6.64
C ASN A 69 -19.91 19.87 -5.41
N LYS A 70 -21.01 20.64 -5.53
CA LYS A 70 -21.51 21.49 -4.44
C LYS A 70 -22.45 20.78 -3.49
N LYS A 71 -23.32 19.89 -3.99
CA LYS A 71 -24.31 19.17 -3.14
C LYS A 71 -23.78 17.84 -2.64
N TYR A 72 -22.97 17.15 -3.44
CA TYR A 72 -22.53 15.78 -3.16
C TYR A 72 -21.01 15.65 -3.00
N ASN A 73 -20.27 16.76 -2.97
CA ASN A 73 -18.84 16.80 -2.66
C ASN A 73 -17.99 15.77 -3.45
N LEU A 74 -18.29 15.56 -4.73
CA LEU A 74 -17.68 14.51 -5.56
C LEU A 74 -16.14 14.51 -5.52
N LEU A 75 -15.54 15.71 -5.61
CA LEU A 75 -14.09 15.89 -5.57
C LEU A 75 -13.49 15.49 -4.22
N GLU A 76 -14.19 15.78 -3.12
CA GLU A 76 -13.78 15.37 -1.77
C GLU A 76 -13.83 13.84 -1.62
N HIS A 77 -14.84 13.19 -2.20
CA HIS A 77 -14.91 11.73 -2.24
C HIS A 77 -13.74 11.12 -3.02
N MET A 78 -13.37 11.68 -4.18
CA MET A 78 -12.17 11.24 -4.92
C MET A 78 -10.91 11.41 -4.08
N GLN A 79 -10.73 12.54 -3.40
CA GLN A 79 -9.61 12.75 -2.49
C GLN A 79 -9.61 11.76 -1.33
N ALA A 80 -10.78 11.45 -0.76
CA ALA A 80 -10.90 10.45 0.31
C ALA A 80 -10.44 9.06 -0.15
N MET A 81 -10.77 8.64 -1.37
CA MET A 81 -10.27 7.39 -1.94
C MET A 81 -8.74 7.36 -1.98
N ARG A 82 -8.09 8.47 -2.35
CA ARG A 82 -6.62 8.59 -2.30
C ARG A 82 -6.09 8.53 -0.87
N ARG A 83 -6.67 9.29 0.05
CA ARG A 83 -6.20 9.38 1.44
C ARG A 83 -6.27 8.03 2.17
N TYR A 84 -7.39 7.33 2.05
CA TYR A 84 -7.67 6.12 2.82
C TYR A 84 -7.37 4.82 2.04
N LEU A 85 -7.91 4.66 0.82
CA LEU A 85 -7.77 3.40 0.06
C LEU A 85 -6.43 3.27 -0.68
N LEU A 86 -5.80 4.38 -1.04
CA LEU A 86 -4.44 4.39 -1.62
C LEU A 86 -3.36 4.72 -0.59
N LEU A 87 -3.71 4.77 0.70
CA LEU A 87 -2.80 5.00 1.82
C LEU A 87 -2.05 6.35 1.73
N GLY A 88 -2.64 7.36 1.08
CA GLY A 88 -2.02 8.68 0.95
C GLY A 88 -1.87 9.42 2.28
N GLN A 89 -2.72 9.13 3.26
CA GLN A 89 -2.65 9.74 4.59
C GLN A 89 -1.84 8.87 5.56
N GLY A 90 -0.52 9.08 5.56
CA GLY A 90 0.42 8.23 6.28
C GLY A 90 0.30 8.26 7.82
N ASP A 91 -0.07 9.39 8.42
CA ASP A 91 -0.25 9.50 9.88
C ASP A 91 -1.41 8.63 10.36
N PHE A 92 -2.54 8.69 9.66
CA PHE A 92 -3.71 7.86 9.91
C PHE A 92 -3.38 6.37 9.77
N ILE A 93 -2.82 5.94 8.64
CA ILE A 93 -2.51 4.52 8.39
C ILE A 93 -1.51 3.99 9.41
N ARG A 94 -0.46 4.76 9.72
CA ARG A 94 0.57 4.35 10.69
C ARG A 94 0.00 4.16 12.09
N HIS A 95 -0.91 5.04 12.53
CA HIS A 95 -1.56 4.92 13.83
C HIS A 95 -2.60 3.80 13.85
N LEU A 96 -3.37 3.64 12.77
CA LEU A 96 -4.31 2.55 12.59
C LEU A 96 -3.60 1.19 12.69
N MET A 97 -2.45 1.02 12.03
CA MET A 97 -1.65 -0.22 12.12
C MET A 97 -1.19 -0.54 13.54
N ASP A 98 -0.79 0.46 14.34
CA ASP A 98 -0.40 0.25 15.73
C ASP A 98 -1.56 -0.26 16.59
N LEU A 99 -2.75 0.33 16.41
CA LEU A 99 -3.94 -0.07 17.16
C LEU A 99 -4.48 -1.43 16.70
N LEU A 100 -4.33 -1.76 15.42
CA LEU A 100 -4.79 -3.01 14.85
C LEU A 100 -3.86 -4.19 15.13
N LYS A 101 -2.54 -3.97 15.29
CA LYS A 101 -1.54 -5.05 15.49
C LYS A 101 -1.97 -6.11 16.52
N PRO A 102 -2.46 -5.77 17.73
CA PRO A 102 -2.83 -6.77 18.74
C PRO A 102 -4.00 -7.67 18.33
N GLU A 103 -4.92 -7.17 17.49
CA GLU A 103 -6.03 -7.94 16.96
C GLU A 103 -5.59 -8.74 15.73
N LEU A 104 -4.86 -8.12 14.79
CA LEU A 104 -4.51 -8.75 13.51
C LEU A 104 -3.50 -9.92 13.62
N VAL A 105 -2.74 -10.01 14.71
CA VAL A 105 -1.86 -11.15 14.99
C VAL A 105 -2.67 -12.41 15.33
N ARG A 106 -3.93 -12.27 15.77
CA ARG A 106 -4.80 -13.41 16.09
C ARG A 106 -5.29 -14.13 14.82
N PRO A 107 -5.70 -15.41 14.92
CA PRO A 107 -6.31 -16.12 13.80
C PRO A 107 -7.55 -15.37 13.29
N ALA A 108 -7.72 -15.34 11.98
CA ALA A 108 -8.79 -14.58 11.34
C ALA A 108 -10.21 -15.00 11.79
N THR A 109 -10.40 -16.24 12.23
CA THR A 109 -11.67 -16.77 12.74
C THR A 109 -12.14 -16.11 14.04
N THR A 110 -11.24 -15.47 14.78
CA THR A 110 -11.55 -14.82 16.08
C THR A 110 -11.87 -13.34 15.94
N LEU A 111 -11.77 -12.79 14.73
CA LEU A 111 -11.91 -11.36 14.48
C LEU A 111 -13.36 -10.99 14.26
N TYR A 112 -13.80 -9.96 14.97
CA TYR A 112 -15.13 -9.40 14.82
C TYR A 112 -15.06 -8.02 14.21
N GLN A 113 -15.86 -7.79 13.16
CA GLN A 113 -15.91 -6.53 12.43
C GLN A 113 -16.17 -5.33 13.35
N HIS A 114 -17.10 -5.43 14.29
CA HIS A 114 -17.45 -4.33 15.21
C HIS A 114 -16.27 -3.85 16.07
N ASN A 115 -15.37 -4.73 16.47
CA ASN A 115 -14.17 -4.35 17.23
C ASN A 115 -13.21 -3.54 16.35
N LEU A 116 -13.05 -3.94 15.09
CA LEU A 116 -12.18 -3.26 14.13
C LEU A 116 -12.75 -1.90 13.73
N THR A 117 -14.07 -1.78 13.58
CA THR A 117 -14.74 -0.50 13.36
C THR A 117 -14.54 0.44 14.56
N GLY A 118 -14.61 -0.06 15.80
CA GLY A 118 -14.30 0.74 16.98
C GLY A 118 -12.83 1.22 17.04
N ILE A 119 -11.89 0.37 16.61
CA ILE A 119 -10.47 0.75 16.47
C ILE A 119 -10.30 1.81 15.37
N LEU A 120 -10.98 1.65 14.23
CA LEU A 120 -10.96 2.60 13.13
C LEU A 120 -11.45 3.98 13.59
N GLU A 121 -12.58 4.08 14.29
CA GLU A 121 -13.08 5.34 14.84
C GLU A 121 -12.07 5.99 15.81
N THR A 122 -11.41 5.17 16.64
CA THR A 122 -10.39 5.65 17.56
C THR A 122 -9.18 6.22 16.81
N ALA A 123 -8.73 5.54 15.74
CA ALA A 123 -7.65 6.00 14.89
C ALA A 123 -7.99 7.32 14.17
N VAL A 124 -9.21 7.46 13.67
CA VAL A 124 -9.70 8.70 13.04
C VAL A 124 -9.65 9.87 14.03
N ARG A 125 -10.15 9.67 15.26
CA ARG A 125 -10.17 10.73 16.30
C ARG A 125 -8.78 11.14 16.78
N ALA A 126 -7.82 10.22 16.78
CA ALA A 126 -6.47 10.46 17.26
C ALA A 126 -5.55 11.13 16.21
N THR A 127 -5.96 11.17 14.94
CA THR A 127 -5.12 11.65 13.81
C THR A 127 -5.72 12.90 13.16
N ASN A 128 -5.04 13.45 12.15
CA ASN A 128 -5.57 14.60 11.41
C ASN A 128 -6.80 14.24 10.56
N ALA A 129 -7.13 12.96 10.41
CA ALA A 129 -8.36 12.49 9.75
C ALA A 129 -9.64 13.03 10.44
N GLN A 130 -9.57 13.43 11.71
CA GLN A 130 -10.71 14.03 12.42
C GLN A 130 -11.23 15.34 11.79
N PHE A 131 -10.40 16.04 11.00
CA PHE A 131 -10.75 17.31 10.37
C PHE A 131 -11.42 17.12 9.00
N ASP A 132 -11.52 15.89 8.51
CA ASP A 132 -12.23 15.60 7.26
C ASP A 132 -13.74 15.73 7.44
N ASN A 133 -14.45 15.92 6.31
CA ASN A 133 -15.89 16.06 6.33
C ASN A 133 -16.55 14.82 7.00
N PRO A 134 -17.44 15.00 7.99
CA PRO A 134 -18.11 13.88 8.66
C PRO A 134 -18.86 12.94 7.71
N GLU A 135 -19.31 13.41 6.54
CA GLU A 135 -19.92 12.55 5.52
C GLU A 135 -18.93 11.55 4.91
N ILE A 136 -17.65 11.91 4.79
CA ILE A 136 -16.60 11.04 4.29
C ILE A 136 -16.28 9.97 5.33
N LEU A 137 -16.15 10.38 6.59
CA LEU A 137 -15.81 9.47 7.70
C LEU A 137 -16.91 8.43 7.96
N LYS A 138 -18.19 8.81 7.80
CA LYS A 138 -19.32 7.88 7.89
C LYS A 138 -19.33 6.79 6.80
N ARG A 139 -18.66 7.04 5.68
CA ARG A 139 -18.57 6.11 4.55
C ARG A 139 -17.36 5.19 4.65
N LEU A 140 -16.39 5.52 5.49
CA LEU A 140 -15.23 4.67 5.73
C LEU A 140 -15.59 3.56 6.71
N ASP A 141 -15.51 2.31 6.26
CA ASP A 141 -15.81 1.14 7.10
C ASP A 141 -14.74 0.06 6.94
N VAL A 142 -14.79 -0.94 7.80
CA VAL A 142 -13.93 -2.11 7.76
C VAL A 142 -14.67 -3.24 7.05
N ARG A 143 -13.98 -3.88 6.10
CA ARG A 143 -14.44 -5.08 5.42
C ARG A 143 -13.51 -6.25 5.73
N LEU A 144 -14.10 -7.38 6.08
CA LEU A 144 -13.38 -8.65 6.24
C LEU A 144 -13.55 -9.49 4.98
N LEU A 145 -12.43 -9.98 4.45
CA LEU A 145 -12.41 -10.91 3.31
C LEU A 145 -12.77 -12.34 3.74
N GLU A 146 -12.95 -13.22 2.76
CA GLU A 146 -13.19 -14.65 3.04
C GLU A 146 -11.95 -15.28 3.69
N VAL A 147 -12.18 -15.99 4.79
CA VAL A 147 -11.11 -16.57 5.61
C VAL A 147 -10.71 -17.95 5.07
N SER A 148 -9.43 -18.13 4.77
CA SER A 148 -8.83 -19.43 4.49
C SER A 148 -8.19 -20.02 5.76
N PRO A 149 -8.11 -21.37 5.88
CA PRO A 149 -7.47 -22.00 7.03
C PRO A 149 -5.98 -21.64 7.07
N GLY A 150 -5.54 -21.04 8.17
CA GLY A 150 -4.16 -20.54 8.36
C GLY A 150 -4.01 -19.03 8.24
N ASP A 151 -5.06 -18.31 7.81
CA ASP A 151 -5.01 -16.87 7.67
C ASP A 151 -4.95 -16.15 9.02
N THR A 152 -4.12 -15.12 9.06
CA THR A 152 -4.06 -14.16 10.15
C THR A 152 -4.98 -12.97 9.86
N GLY A 153 -5.30 -12.18 10.87
CA GLY A 153 -6.09 -10.96 10.66
C GLY A 153 -5.50 -10.00 9.62
N TRP A 154 -4.18 -9.97 9.51
CA TRP A 154 -3.47 -9.17 8.52
C TRP A 154 -3.85 -9.49 7.07
N ASP A 155 -4.27 -10.72 6.80
CA ASP A 155 -4.57 -11.19 5.44
C ASP A 155 -6.02 -10.93 5.04
N VAL A 156 -6.89 -10.77 6.04
CA VAL A 156 -8.36 -10.66 5.91
C VAL A 156 -8.87 -9.23 6.09
N PHE A 157 -8.15 -8.40 6.84
CA PHE A 157 -8.50 -7.01 7.07
C PHE A 157 -8.42 -6.17 5.79
N SER A 158 -9.47 -5.38 5.53
CA SER A 158 -9.51 -4.40 4.46
C SER A 158 -10.28 -3.15 4.86
N LEU A 159 -9.88 -1.98 4.36
CA LEU A 159 -10.70 -0.77 4.43
C LEU A 159 -11.63 -0.71 3.22
N ASP A 160 -12.88 -0.37 3.47
CA ASP A 160 -13.90 -0.21 2.42
C ASP A 160 -14.49 1.20 2.48
N TYR A 161 -14.91 1.68 1.32
CA TYR A 161 -15.53 3.00 1.20
C TYR A 161 -16.94 2.84 0.64
N HIS A 162 -17.93 3.04 1.50
CA HIS A 162 -19.33 2.87 1.16
C HIS A 162 -19.81 4.02 0.27
N VAL A 163 -20.09 3.69 -0.99
CA VAL A 163 -20.66 4.64 -1.95
C VAL A 163 -22.15 4.33 -2.16
N ASP A 164 -22.99 5.34 -1.98
CA ASP A 164 -24.42 5.29 -2.24
C ASP A 164 -24.89 6.54 -3.01
N GLY A 165 -26.17 6.54 -3.42
CA GLY A 165 -26.81 7.67 -4.09
C GLY A 165 -26.15 8.08 -5.42
N PRO A 166 -26.05 9.38 -5.72
CA PRO A 166 -25.53 9.89 -7.00
C PRO A 166 -24.04 9.70 -7.20
N ILE A 167 -23.27 9.45 -6.13
CA ILE A 167 -21.83 9.24 -6.23
C ILE A 167 -21.51 7.82 -6.70
N ALA A 168 -22.43 6.87 -6.48
CA ALA A 168 -22.31 5.46 -6.89
C ALA A 168 -22.33 5.27 -8.41
N THR A 169 -22.78 6.26 -9.19
CA THR A 169 -22.74 6.17 -10.65
C THR A 169 -21.36 6.39 -11.22
N MET A 170 -20.49 7.09 -10.49
CA MET A 170 -19.07 7.24 -10.86
C MET A 170 -18.23 6.13 -10.24
N PHE A 171 -18.43 5.84 -8.95
CA PHE A 171 -17.75 4.72 -8.30
C PHE A 171 -18.57 3.43 -8.43
N THR A 172 -18.48 2.83 -9.61
CA THR A 172 -19.16 1.56 -9.89
C THR A 172 -18.60 0.44 -9.00
N ARG A 173 -19.33 -0.68 -8.92
CA ARG A 173 -18.86 -1.88 -8.20
C ARG A 173 -17.53 -2.40 -8.75
N GLU A 174 -17.31 -2.25 -10.05
CA GLU A 174 -16.07 -2.64 -10.72
C GLU A 174 -14.90 -1.76 -10.26
N CYS A 175 -15.09 -0.43 -10.25
CA CYS A 175 -14.09 0.51 -9.73
C CYS A 175 -13.74 0.22 -8.26
N MET A 176 -14.73 -0.05 -7.41
CA MET A 176 -14.49 -0.39 -6.02
C MET A 176 -13.75 -1.73 -5.85
N SER A 177 -14.01 -2.71 -6.73
CA SER A 177 -13.25 -3.96 -6.73
C SER A 177 -11.77 -3.74 -7.11
N HIS A 178 -11.51 -2.80 -8.01
CA HIS A 178 -10.16 -2.38 -8.40
C HIS A 178 -9.43 -1.70 -7.25
N TYR A 179 -10.07 -0.75 -6.57
CA TYR A 179 -9.53 -0.15 -5.35
C TYR A 179 -9.24 -1.17 -4.25
N LEU A 180 -10.14 -2.13 -4.03
CA LEU A 180 -9.92 -3.19 -3.04
C LEU A 180 -8.68 -4.03 -3.36
N ARG A 181 -8.48 -4.39 -4.63
CA ARG A 181 -7.28 -5.13 -5.09
C ARG A 181 -6.01 -4.33 -4.84
N VAL A 182 -6.01 -3.04 -5.18
CA VAL A 182 -4.88 -2.13 -4.96
C VAL A 182 -4.62 -1.96 -3.46
N PHE A 183 -5.64 -1.67 -2.65
CA PHE A 183 -5.53 -1.54 -1.20
C PHE A 183 -4.89 -2.78 -0.58
N ASN A 184 -5.38 -3.98 -0.91
CA ASN A 184 -4.86 -5.23 -0.34
C ASN A 184 -3.39 -5.50 -0.71
N PHE A 185 -2.93 -4.99 -1.85
CA PHE A 185 -1.52 -5.04 -2.23
C PHE A 185 -0.70 -4.02 -1.44
N LEU A 186 -1.14 -2.76 -1.40
CA LEU A 186 -0.48 -1.69 -0.65
C LEU A 186 -0.40 -1.99 0.85
N TRP A 187 -1.47 -2.54 1.42
CA TRP A 187 -1.56 -2.95 2.81
C TRP A 187 -0.53 -4.03 3.15
N ARG A 188 -0.38 -5.06 2.30
CA ARG A 188 0.67 -6.08 2.46
C ARG A 188 2.06 -5.47 2.36
N ALA A 189 2.29 -4.58 1.40
CA ALA A 189 3.57 -3.91 1.25
C ALA A 189 3.90 -3.02 2.47
N LYS A 190 2.91 -2.32 3.03
CA LYS A 190 3.05 -1.54 4.28
C LYS A 190 3.23 -2.41 5.50
N ARG A 191 2.61 -3.58 5.58
CA ARG A 191 2.87 -4.58 6.63
C ARG A 191 4.35 -4.95 6.67
N MET A 192 5.00 -5.18 5.53
CA MET A 192 6.42 -5.52 5.47
C MET A 192 7.31 -4.38 6.02
N GLU A 193 7.03 -3.14 5.61
CA GLU A 193 7.72 -1.95 6.12
C GLU A 193 7.56 -1.82 7.65
N TYR A 194 6.35 -2.02 8.15
CA TYR A 194 6.03 -1.96 9.57
C TYR A 194 6.77 -3.03 10.38
N ILE A 195 6.78 -4.28 9.89
CA ILE A 195 7.50 -5.39 10.51
C ILE A 195 9.00 -5.12 10.56
N LEU A 196 9.59 -4.70 9.44
CA LEU A 196 11.02 -4.38 9.37
C LEU A 196 11.41 -3.21 10.29
N THR A 197 10.51 -2.25 10.49
CA THR A 197 10.71 -1.16 11.46
C THR A 197 10.75 -1.69 12.89
N ASP A 198 9.86 -2.62 13.25
CA ASP A 198 9.82 -3.26 14.57
C ASP A 198 11.09 -4.11 14.81
N ILE A 199 11.51 -4.86 13.79
CA ILE A 199 12.77 -5.61 13.77
C ILE A 199 13.97 -4.69 14.00
N TRP A 200 14.04 -3.56 13.29
CA TRP A 200 15.12 -2.59 13.44
C TRP A 200 15.16 -1.98 14.85
N LYS A 201 13.99 -1.70 15.42
CA LYS A 201 13.89 -1.24 16.82
C LYS A 201 14.40 -2.33 17.79
N GLY A 202 13.97 -3.58 17.61
CA GLY A 202 14.42 -4.72 18.39
C GLY A 202 15.93 -4.91 18.32
N HIS A 203 16.50 -4.81 17.13
CA HIS A 203 17.94 -4.79 16.87
C HIS A 203 18.69 -3.76 17.72
N MET A 204 18.23 -2.50 17.73
CA MET A 204 18.88 -1.43 18.48
C MET A 204 18.76 -1.61 20.01
N CYS A 205 17.65 -2.17 20.49
CA CYS A 205 17.44 -2.46 21.91
C CYS A 205 18.27 -3.67 22.37
N ASN A 206 18.18 -4.79 21.66
CA ASN A 206 18.78 -6.06 22.04
C ASN A 206 20.30 -6.04 21.92
N ALA A 207 20.86 -5.33 20.92
CA ALA A 207 22.31 -5.19 20.78
C ALA A 207 22.96 -4.52 22.00
N LYS A 208 22.24 -3.62 22.70
CA LYS A 208 22.74 -3.00 23.94
C LYS A 208 22.73 -3.96 25.11
N LEU A 209 21.68 -4.79 25.24
CA LEU A 209 21.53 -5.76 26.32
C LEU A 209 22.51 -6.93 26.18
N LEU A 210 22.68 -7.44 24.96
CA LEU A 210 23.52 -8.60 24.64
C LEU A 210 25.01 -8.27 24.52
N LYS A 211 25.43 -7.04 24.85
CA LYS A 211 26.83 -6.59 24.77
C LYS A 211 27.78 -7.46 25.59
N ASN A 212 27.31 -8.04 26.69
CA ASN A 212 28.09 -8.88 27.59
C ASN A 212 28.28 -10.32 27.08
N MET A 213 27.68 -10.68 25.94
CA MET A 213 27.82 -12.00 25.30
C MET A 213 28.52 -11.88 23.94
N PRO A 214 29.87 -11.85 23.91
CA PRO A 214 30.64 -11.65 22.68
C PRO A 214 30.44 -12.78 21.66
N GLU A 215 30.09 -13.98 22.13
CA GLU A 215 29.80 -15.18 21.35
C GLU A 215 28.70 -14.93 20.29
N LEU A 216 27.72 -14.06 20.59
CA LEU A 216 26.61 -13.72 19.70
C LEU A 216 26.92 -12.63 18.68
N SER A 217 28.06 -11.93 18.80
CA SER A 217 28.39 -10.78 17.97
C SER A 217 28.30 -11.09 16.46
N GLY A 218 28.82 -12.24 16.05
CA GLY A 218 28.75 -12.69 14.65
C GLY A 218 27.31 -12.95 14.17
N VAL A 219 26.48 -13.56 15.01
CA VAL A 219 25.06 -13.86 14.70
C VAL A 219 24.28 -12.56 14.53
N LEU A 220 24.43 -11.65 15.50
CA LEU A 220 23.76 -10.36 15.49
C LEU A 220 24.16 -9.57 14.25
N HIS A 221 25.46 -9.52 13.93
CA HIS A 221 25.94 -8.85 12.73
C HIS A 221 25.30 -9.40 11.45
N GLN A 222 25.25 -10.73 11.28
CA GLN A 222 24.60 -11.35 10.13
C GLN A 222 23.11 -10.98 10.04
N CYS A 223 22.41 -10.99 11.18
CA CYS A 223 21.01 -10.60 11.26
C CYS A 223 20.80 -9.13 10.87
N HIS A 224 21.65 -8.22 11.35
CA HIS A 224 21.62 -6.80 10.96
C HIS A 224 21.85 -6.60 9.46
N VAL A 225 22.79 -7.33 8.86
CA VAL A 225 23.08 -7.23 7.43
C VAL A 225 21.87 -7.69 6.62
N LEU A 226 21.30 -8.85 6.93
CA LEU A 226 20.12 -9.37 6.24
C LEU A 226 18.91 -8.44 6.38
N ALA A 227 18.63 -7.95 7.59
CA ALA A 227 17.55 -6.98 7.82
C ALA A 227 17.76 -5.69 7.02
N SER A 228 19.00 -5.19 6.94
CA SER A 228 19.31 -3.98 6.15
C SER A 228 19.08 -4.20 4.66
N GLU A 229 19.38 -5.40 4.15
CA GLU A 229 19.12 -5.80 2.76
C GLU A 229 17.61 -5.81 2.47
N MET A 230 16.80 -6.39 3.36
CA MET A 230 15.33 -6.40 3.27
C MET A 230 14.73 -4.99 3.38
N VAL A 231 15.22 -4.17 4.31
CA VAL A 231 14.80 -2.77 4.47
C VAL A 231 15.08 -1.96 3.20
N HIS A 232 16.27 -2.13 2.61
CA HIS A 232 16.61 -1.45 1.36
C HIS A 232 15.63 -1.83 0.24
N PHE A 233 15.38 -3.13 0.05
CA PHE A 233 14.44 -3.61 -0.97
C PHE A 233 13.03 -3.04 -0.79
N ILE A 234 12.47 -3.13 0.43
CA ILE A 234 11.13 -2.63 0.72
C ILE A 234 11.05 -1.12 0.53
N HIS A 235 12.04 -0.36 0.99
CA HIS A 235 12.06 1.09 0.77
C HIS A 235 12.06 1.44 -0.71
N GLN A 236 12.93 0.83 -1.54
CA GLN A 236 12.95 1.11 -2.98
C GLN A 236 11.64 0.74 -3.67
N MET A 237 11.02 -0.38 -3.29
CA MET A 237 9.69 -0.76 -3.79
C MET A 237 8.61 0.25 -3.37
N GLN A 238 8.62 0.71 -2.11
CA GLN A 238 7.69 1.71 -1.61
C GLN A 238 7.86 3.06 -2.33
N TYR A 239 9.10 3.46 -2.63
CA TYR A 239 9.38 4.66 -3.40
C TYR A 239 8.80 4.57 -4.81
N TYR A 240 9.01 3.44 -5.50
CA TYR A 240 8.42 3.20 -6.82
C TYR A 240 6.89 3.29 -6.78
N ILE A 241 6.24 2.54 -5.89
CA ILE A 241 4.78 2.49 -5.81
C ILE A 241 4.21 3.87 -5.46
N THR A 242 4.77 4.55 -4.47
CA THR A 242 4.19 5.81 -3.98
C THR A 242 4.45 6.96 -4.94
N PHE A 243 5.70 7.17 -5.36
CA PHE A 243 6.07 8.36 -6.11
C PHE A 243 5.92 8.19 -7.63
N GLU A 244 6.33 7.05 -8.19
CA GLU A 244 6.28 6.86 -9.65
C GLU A 244 4.94 6.38 -10.15
N VAL A 245 4.24 5.56 -9.35
CA VAL A 245 2.93 5.02 -9.73
C VAL A 245 1.81 5.90 -9.21
N LEU A 246 1.65 6.02 -7.88
CA LEU A 246 0.47 6.67 -7.29
C LEU A 246 0.48 8.20 -7.49
N GLU A 247 1.58 8.89 -7.21
CA GLU A 247 1.62 10.36 -7.31
C GLU A 247 1.48 10.85 -8.76
N CYS A 248 2.28 10.29 -9.68
CA CYS A 248 2.22 10.66 -11.09
C CYS A 248 0.83 10.40 -11.71
N SER A 249 0.24 9.23 -11.45
CA SER A 249 -1.08 8.90 -11.97
C SER A 249 -2.18 9.77 -11.35
N TRP A 250 -2.05 10.10 -10.06
CA TRP A 250 -3.00 11.00 -9.41
C TRP A 250 -2.93 12.41 -9.98
N ASP A 251 -1.74 12.96 -10.17
CA ASP A 251 -1.59 14.31 -10.75
C ASP A 251 -2.17 14.36 -12.17
N GLU A 252 -1.98 13.31 -12.97
CA GLU A 252 -2.61 13.20 -14.28
C GLU A 252 -4.15 13.17 -14.19
N LEU A 253 -4.70 12.34 -13.30
CA LEU A 253 -6.15 12.27 -13.07
C LEU A 253 -6.68 13.63 -12.63
N TRP A 254 -6.07 14.25 -11.62
CA TRP A 254 -6.56 15.47 -10.99
C TRP A 254 -6.57 16.63 -11.99
N ASN A 255 -5.53 16.75 -12.82
CA ASN A 255 -5.49 17.74 -13.90
C ASN A 255 -6.60 17.50 -14.93
N LYS A 256 -6.85 16.25 -15.32
CA LYS A 256 -7.93 15.88 -16.25
C LYS A 256 -9.32 16.18 -15.65
N VAL A 257 -9.53 15.89 -14.37
CA VAL A 257 -10.79 16.16 -13.67
C VAL A 257 -11.06 17.66 -13.55
N GLN A 258 -10.03 18.47 -13.28
CA GLN A 258 -10.18 19.93 -13.22
C GLN A 258 -10.52 20.57 -14.58
N GLN A 259 -10.09 19.95 -15.68
CA GLN A 259 -10.34 20.41 -17.04
C GLN A 259 -11.58 19.78 -17.70
N ALA A 260 -12.21 18.81 -17.03
CA ALA A 260 -13.35 18.08 -17.57
C ALA A 260 -14.58 18.97 -17.74
N GLN A 261 -15.25 18.82 -18.89
CA GLN A 261 -16.44 19.60 -19.23
C GLN A 261 -17.75 18.89 -18.91
N ASP A 262 -17.69 17.58 -18.67
CA ASP A 262 -18.83 16.74 -18.34
C ASP A 262 -18.42 15.59 -17.42
N LEU A 263 -19.43 14.86 -16.94
CA LEU A 263 -19.26 13.73 -16.03
C LEU A 263 -18.62 12.51 -16.72
N ASP A 264 -18.92 12.27 -18.00
CA ASP A 264 -18.40 11.10 -18.71
C ASP A 264 -16.88 11.22 -18.96
N HIS A 265 -16.33 12.43 -19.15
CA HIS A 265 -14.88 12.67 -19.17
C HIS A 265 -14.22 12.39 -17.82
N ILE A 266 -14.88 12.71 -16.70
CA ILE A 266 -14.38 12.39 -15.36
C ILE A 266 -14.33 10.88 -15.16
N ILE A 267 -15.39 10.16 -15.53
CA ILE A 267 -15.47 8.70 -15.46
C ILE A 267 -14.37 8.06 -16.30
N ALA A 268 -14.22 8.47 -17.56
CA ALA A 268 -13.19 7.94 -18.45
C ALA A 268 -11.77 8.22 -17.93
N ALA A 269 -11.51 9.41 -17.39
CA ALA A 269 -10.22 9.73 -16.78
C ALA A 269 -9.94 8.86 -15.55
N HIS A 270 -10.96 8.59 -14.74
CA HIS A 270 -10.87 7.75 -13.55
C HIS A 270 -10.63 6.27 -13.87
N GLU A 271 -11.28 5.74 -14.91
CA GLU A 271 -11.03 4.38 -15.41
C GLU A 271 -9.58 4.22 -15.87
N VAL A 272 -9.07 5.16 -16.69
CA VAL A 272 -7.68 5.16 -17.15
C VAL A 272 -6.70 5.21 -15.97
N PHE A 273 -7.00 6.02 -14.95
CA PHE A 273 -6.20 6.10 -13.73
C PHE A 273 -6.14 4.76 -12.99
N LEU A 274 -7.28 4.09 -12.79
CA LEU A 274 -7.34 2.79 -12.11
C LEU A 274 -6.60 1.70 -12.89
N ASP A 275 -6.77 1.65 -14.20
CA ASP A 275 -6.07 0.68 -15.06
C ASP A 275 -4.56 0.90 -15.05
N THR A 276 -4.14 2.17 -15.04
CA THR A 276 -2.72 2.55 -14.92
C THR A 276 -2.16 2.10 -13.57
N ILE A 277 -2.85 2.34 -12.46
CA ILE A 277 -2.38 1.88 -11.14
C ILE A 277 -2.35 0.37 -11.05
N ILE A 278 -3.37 -0.34 -11.54
CA ILE A 278 -3.40 -1.81 -11.50
C ILE A 278 -2.22 -2.41 -12.25
N SER A 279 -1.95 -1.94 -13.47
CA SER A 279 -0.83 -2.43 -14.28
C SER A 279 0.52 -2.08 -13.63
N ARG A 280 0.72 -0.83 -13.24
CA ARG A 280 2.00 -0.36 -12.69
C ARG A 280 2.27 -0.85 -11.26
N CYS A 281 1.25 -1.24 -10.50
CA CYS A 281 1.39 -1.96 -9.23
C CYS A 281 1.60 -3.48 -9.40
N LEU A 282 1.80 -3.97 -10.64
CA LEU A 282 2.05 -5.38 -10.95
C LEU A 282 0.85 -6.31 -10.66
N LEU A 283 -0.38 -5.77 -10.73
CA LEU A 283 -1.63 -6.49 -10.44
C LEU A 283 -2.36 -6.97 -11.69
N ASP A 284 -1.82 -6.68 -12.87
CA ASP A 284 -2.30 -7.15 -14.16
C ASP A 284 -1.89 -8.62 -14.43
N ALA A 285 -2.45 -9.21 -15.48
CA ALA A 285 -2.21 -10.61 -15.83
C ALA A 285 -0.77 -10.86 -16.31
N ASP A 286 -0.16 -9.89 -17.01
CA ASP A 286 1.17 -10.03 -17.60
C ASP A 286 2.26 -9.96 -16.51
N SER A 287 2.04 -9.16 -15.46
CA SER A 287 2.94 -9.04 -14.31
C SER A 287 2.83 -10.17 -13.27
N ARG A 288 2.03 -11.22 -13.52
CA ARG A 288 1.78 -12.29 -12.52
C ARG A 288 3.06 -12.96 -12.01
N MET A 289 4.07 -13.14 -12.87
CA MET A 289 5.34 -13.72 -12.46
C MET A 289 6.12 -12.81 -11.51
N LEU A 290 6.12 -11.49 -11.77
CA LEU A 290 6.74 -10.49 -10.90
C LEU A 290 6.03 -10.42 -9.55
N LEU A 291 4.70 -10.41 -9.56
CA LEU A 291 3.91 -10.40 -8.33
C LEU A 291 4.16 -11.64 -7.46
N ASN A 292 4.30 -12.83 -8.07
CA ASN A 292 4.62 -14.06 -7.34
C ASN A 292 6.01 -13.98 -6.68
N GLN A 293 7.01 -13.43 -7.36
CA GLN A 293 8.33 -13.22 -6.77
C GLN A 293 8.29 -12.20 -5.63
N LEU A 294 7.55 -11.10 -5.80
CA LEU A 294 7.36 -10.10 -4.75
C LEU A 294 6.65 -10.69 -3.51
N ARG A 295 5.66 -11.57 -3.71
CA ARG A 295 5.03 -12.33 -2.61
C ARG A 295 6.04 -13.25 -1.91
N ALA A 296 6.88 -13.95 -2.67
CA ALA A 296 7.94 -14.78 -2.08
C ALA A 296 8.95 -13.96 -1.26
N VAL A 297 9.24 -12.72 -1.66
CA VAL A 297 10.04 -11.79 -0.85
C VAL A 297 9.31 -11.44 0.46
N PHE A 298 8.01 -11.16 0.41
CA PHE A 298 7.21 -10.87 1.61
C PHE A 298 7.18 -12.06 2.57
N ASP A 299 7.01 -13.27 2.05
CA ASP A 299 7.03 -14.50 2.84
C ASP A 299 8.40 -14.72 3.51
N GLN A 300 9.50 -14.43 2.81
CA GLN A 300 10.85 -14.48 3.39
C GLN A 300 11.07 -13.44 4.50
N ILE A 301 10.48 -12.25 4.40
CA ILE A 301 10.55 -11.24 5.47
C ILE A 301 9.82 -11.75 6.73
N LEU A 302 8.67 -12.40 6.55
CA LEU A 302 7.92 -13.02 7.66
C LEU A 302 8.67 -14.19 8.28
N GLU A 303 9.29 -15.06 7.46
CA GLU A 303 10.12 -16.16 7.94
C GLU A 303 11.32 -15.63 8.74
N PHE A 304 11.99 -14.59 8.23
CA PHE A 304 13.08 -13.92 8.92
C PHE A 304 12.66 -13.34 10.27
N GLN A 305 11.50 -12.67 10.34
CA GLN A 305 10.95 -12.16 11.61
C GLN A 305 10.82 -13.30 12.64
N ASN A 306 10.22 -14.42 12.26
CA ASN A 306 9.99 -15.54 13.17
C ASN A 306 11.31 -16.16 13.68
N VAL A 307 12.28 -16.36 12.80
CA VAL A 307 13.60 -16.90 13.16
C VAL A 307 14.36 -15.94 14.07
N GLN A 308 14.31 -14.65 13.76
CA GLN A 308 14.92 -13.60 14.55
C GLN A 308 14.31 -13.51 15.96
N ASP A 309 12.98 -13.54 16.07
CA ASP A 309 12.27 -13.49 17.36
C ASP A 309 12.59 -14.73 18.22
N ALA A 310 12.65 -15.92 17.62
CA ALA A 310 13.03 -17.15 18.32
C ALA A 310 14.49 -17.08 18.82
N MET A 311 15.39 -16.57 17.98
CA MET A 311 16.79 -16.34 18.34
C MET A 311 16.93 -15.35 19.49
N TYR A 312 16.27 -14.18 19.42
CA TYR A 312 16.38 -13.18 20.47
C TYR A 312 15.76 -13.65 21.77
N ARG A 313 14.66 -14.40 21.72
CA ARG A 313 14.06 -15.00 22.91
C ARG A 313 15.08 -15.91 23.61
N GLY A 314 15.69 -16.85 22.89
CA GLY A 314 16.71 -17.73 23.46
C GLY A 314 17.93 -16.97 24.00
N ALA A 315 18.40 -15.95 23.28
CA ALA A 315 19.54 -15.13 23.72
C ALA A 315 19.22 -14.28 24.96
N LEU A 316 18.02 -13.71 25.05
CA LEU A 316 17.60 -12.91 26.21
C LEU A 316 17.30 -13.78 27.44
N GLU A 317 16.75 -14.99 27.24
CA GLU A 317 16.56 -15.97 28.31
C GLU A 317 17.90 -16.40 28.91
N GLU A 318 18.90 -16.72 28.08
CA GLU A 318 20.24 -17.06 28.54
C GLU A 318 20.92 -15.88 29.25
N LEU A 319 20.80 -14.66 28.71
CA LEU A 319 21.33 -13.45 29.36
C LEU A 319 20.74 -13.28 30.77
N GLN A 320 19.43 -13.48 30.91
CA GLN A 320 18.73 -13.34 32.18
C GLN A 320 19.24 -14.37 33.20
N LEU A 321 19.49 -15.61 32.77
CA LEU A 321 20.05 -16.66 33.63
C LEU A 321 21.47 -16.32 34.10
N ARG A 322 22.34 -15.85 33.20
CA ARG A 322 23.72 -15.43 33.54
C ARG A 322 23.71 -14.27 34.56
N LEU A 323 22.83 -13.29 34.39
CA LEU A 323 22.67 -12.16 35.32
C LEU A 323 22.18 -12.64 36.70
N GLN A 324 21.18 -13.52 36.75
CA GLN A 324 20.67 -14.08 38.00
C GLN A 324 21.75 -14.89 38.75
N PHE A 325 22.60 -15.61 38.03
CA PHE A 325 23.72 -16.34 38.62
C PHE A 325 24.75 -15.37 39.24
N GLU A 326 25.08 -14.29 38.53
CA GLU A 326 25.98 -13.25 39.03
C GLU A 326 25.43 -12.54 40.28
N GLU A 327 24.12 -12.25 40.31
CA GLU A 327 23.44 -11.68 41.48
C GLU A 327 23.49 -12.62 42.68
N LYS A 328 23.21 -13.91 42.49
CA LYS A 328 23.32 -14.92 43.55
C LYS A 328 24.73 -15.01 44.12
N LYS A 329 25.75 -14.90 43.26
CA LYS A 329 27.15 -14.88 43.68
C LYS A 329 27.44 -13.67 44.58
N LYS A 330 27.02 -12.47 44.16
CA LYS A 330 27.17 -11.23 44.93
C LYS A 330 26.44 -11.29 46.28
N GLU A 331 25.26 -11.90 46.33
CA GLU A 331 24.50 -12.03 47.57
C GLU A 331 25.19 -12.96 48.59
N ARG A 332 25.75 -14.10 48.15
CA ARG A 332 26.51 -14.98 49.06
C ARG A 332 27.79 -14.33 49.57
N GLU A 333 28.50 -13.59 48.69
CA GLU A 333 29.65 -12.78 49.09
C GLU A 333 29.26 -11.76 50.17
N ARG A 334 28.05 -11.16 50.10
CA ARG A 334 27.53 -10.22 51.11
C ARG A 334 27.18 -10.90 52.44
N VAL A 335 26.63 -12.11 52.39
CA VAL A 335 26.30 -12.92 53.57
C VAL A 335 27.55 -13.50 54.24
N GLY A 336 28.72 -13.41 53.59
CA GLY A 336 30.00 -13.89 54.10
C GLY A 336 30.24 -15.39 53.85
N GLU A 337 29.35 -16.04 53.12
CA GLU A 337 29.55 -17.38 52.59
C GLU A 337 30.44 -17.28 51.33
N TRP A 338 31.75 -17.44 51.53
CA TRP A 338 32.70 -17.39 50.42
C TRP A 338 32.63 -18.67 49.57
N GLY A 339 32.19 -18.51 48.33
CA GLY A 339 32.32 -19.52 47.28
C GLY A 339 30.99 -20.06 46.75
N LEU A 340 30.95 -20.29 45.44
CA LEU A 340 29.96 -21.16 44.82
C LEU A 340 30.39 -22.61 45.03
N THR A 341 29.44 -23.53 45.16
CA THR A 341 29.80 -24.95 45.18
C THR A 341 30.38 -25.36 43.82
N ALA A 342 31.32 -26.31 43.80
CA ALA A 342 31.91 -26.81 42.55
C ALA A 342 30.81 -27.34 41.59
N SER A 343 29.74 -27.92 42.14
CA SER A 343 28.56 -28.38 41.39
C SER A 343 27.86 -27.23 40.67
N GLU A 344 27.62 -26.10 41.34
CA GLU A 344 26.96 -24.93 40.73
C GLU A 344 27.80 -24.29 39.63
N GLN A 345 29.13 -24.28 39.79
CA GLN A 345 30.05 -23.79 38.75
C GLN A 345 30.08 -24.73 37.54
N GLU A 346 30.07 -26.04 37.77
CA GLU A 346 30.06 -27.03 36.70
C GLU A 346 28.74 -27.02 35.92
N GLU A 347 27.60 -26.86 36.61
CA GLU A 347 26.28 -26.68 35.99
C GLU A 347 26.21 -25.41 35.13
N GLU A 348 26.75 -24.30 35.61
CA GLU A 348 26.78 -23.03 34.86
C GLU A 348 27.69 -23.14 33.62
N MET A 349 28.89 -23.71 33.76
CA MET A 349 29.78 -23.95 32.62
C MET A 349 29.14 -24.87 31.58
N LYS A 350 28.39 -25.88 32.03
CA LYS A 350 27.66 -26.79 31.13
C LYS A 350 26.57 -26.04 30.36
N ARG A 351 25.78 -25.18 31.02
CA ARG A 351 24.73 -24.38 30.35
C ARG A 351 25.32 -23.42 29.32
N ILE A 352 26.37 -22.68 29.69
CA ILE A 352 27.05 -21.75 28.77
C ILE A 352 27.54 -22.50 27.54
N LYS A 353 28.14 -23.68 27.73
CA LYS A 353 28.61 -24.52 26.63
C LYS A 353 27.48 -25.05 25.74
N GLU A 354 26.36 -25.48 26.33
CA GLU A 354 25.17 -25.90 25.58
C GLU A 354 24.59 -24.75 24.74
N PHE A 355 24.64 -23.52 25.27
CA PHE A 355 24.27 -22.32 24.52
C PHE A 355 25.26 -22.03 23.39
N GLU A 356 26.57 -22.06 23.65
CA GLU A 356 27.62 -21.91 22.63
C GLU A 356 27.46 -22.92 21.48
N ASP A 357 27.12 -24.16 21.80
CA ASP A 357 26.87 -25.23 20.82
C ASP A 357 25.60 -24.99 19.97
N SER A 358 24.69 -24.12 20.43
CA SER A 358 23.49 -23.71 19.70
C SER A 358 23.76 -22.58 18.68
N ILE A 359 24.76 -21.74 18.93
CA ILE A 359 25.09 -20.56 18.10
C ILE A 359 25.37 -20.92 16.63
N PRO A 360 26.15 -21.98 16.30
CA PRO A 360 26.38 -22.38 14.92
C PRO A 360 25.10 -22.79 14.18
N LYS A 361 24.10 -23.32 14.89
CA LYS A 361 22.78 -23.66 14.31
C LYS A 361 22.05 -22.39 13.90
N MET A 362 22.07 -21.36 14.75
CA MET A 362 21.47 -20.04 14.47
C MET A 362 22.15 -19.36 13.28
N CYS A 363 23.48 -19.33 13.24
CA CYS A 363 24.26 -18.84 12.09
C CYS A 363 23.92 -19.58 10.79
N SER A 364 23.67 -20.89 10.86
CA SER A 364 23.37 -21.69 9.67
C SER A 364 21.96 -21.43 9.17
N GLN A 365 20.99 -21.29 10.07
CA GLN A 365 19.62 -20.87 9.72
C GLN A 365 19.61 -19.48 9.06
N LEU A 366 20.31 -18.50 9.64
CA LEU A 366 20.41 -17.15 9.05
C LEU A 366 21.07 -17.17 7.67
N ARG A 367 22.15 -17.94 7.49
CA ARG A 367 22.80 -18.08 6.18
C ARG A 367 21.88 -18.70 5.12
N LEU A 368 21.08 -19.69 5.50
CA LEU A 368 20.09 -20.28 4.59
C LEU A 368 19.05 -19.24 4.17
N LEU A 369 18.50 -18.47 5.12
CA LEU A 369 17.57 -17.38 4.82
C LEU A 369 18.20 -16.32 3.91
N THR A 370 19.44 -15.90 4.18
CA THR A 370 20.17 -14.98 3.30
C THR A 370 20.27 -15.52 1.88
N HIS A 371 20.62 -16.79 1.71
CA HIS A 371 20.73 -17.39 0.38
C HIS A 371 19.38 -17.48 -0.34
N PHE A 372 18.31 -17.88 0.36
CA PHE A 372 16.97 -17.93 -0.23
C PHE A 372 16.49 -16.54 -0.63
N TYR A 373 16.61 -15.56 0.26
CA TYR A 373 16.24 -14.16 -0.01
C TYR A 373 17.01 -13.61 -1.22
N GLN A 374 18.33 -13.75 -1.24
CA GLN A 374 19.15 -13.28 -2.36
C GLN A 374 18.79 -13.94 -3.68
N GLY A 375 18.49 -15.25 -3.69
CA GLY A 375 18.05 -15.97 -4.89
C GLY A 375 16.71 -15.44 -5.42
N ILE A 376 15.75 -15.17 -4.54
CA ILE A 376 14.44 -14.60 -4.92
C ILE A 376 14.62 -13.18 -5.48
N VAL A 377 15.41 -12.33 -4.82
CA VAL A 377 15.66 -10.96 -5.30
C VAL A 377 16.38 -10.98 -6.65
N GLN A 378 17.36 -11.86 -6.85
CA GLN A 378 18.02 -12.02 -8.16
C GLN A 378 17.03 -12.42 -9.25
N GLN A 379 16.14 -13.39 -8.98
CA GLN A 379 15.11 -13.79 -9.94
C GLN A 379 14.15 -12.63 -10.24
N PHE A 380 13.76 -11.86 -9.23
CA PHE A 380 12.93 -10.67 -9.38
C PHE A 380 13.61 -9.61 -10.27
N LEU A 381 14.89 -9.32 -10.04
CA LEU A 381 15.66 -8.38 -10.87
C LEU A 381 15.77 -8.82 -12.33
N VAL A 382 15.99 -10.13 -12.59
CA VAL A 382 16.02 -10.66 -13.96
C VAL A 382 14.65 -10.48 -14.64
N LEU A 383 13.55 -10.70 -13.93
CA LEU A 383 12.21 -10.46 -14.47
C LEU A 383 11.94 -8.97 -14.73
N LEU A 384 12.44 -8.06 -13.88
CA LEU A 384 12.31 -6.62 -14.12
C LEU A 384 13.09 -6.15 -15.35
N THR A 385 14.32 -6.65 -15.56
CA THR A 385 15.14 -6.27 -16.72
C THR A 385 14.62 -6.79 -18.05
N THR A 386 13.85 -7.87 -18.04
CA THR A 386 13.23 -8.44 -19.25
C THR A 386 11.89 -7.79 -19.59
N ASN A 387 11.32 -7.00 -18.68
CA ASN A 387 10.09 -6.27 -18.91
C ASN A 387 10.31 -5.11 -19.89
N SER A 388 9.33 -4.83 -20.74
CA SER A 388 9.37 -3.73 -21.71
C SER A 388 9.18 -2.35 -21.08
N ASP A 389 8.68 -2.27 -19.85
CA ASP A 389 8.43 -1.00 -19.17
C ASP A 389 9.71 -0.33 -18.63
N GLU A 390 9.98 0.89 -19.10
CA GLU A 390 11.15 1.69 -18.70
C GLU A 390 11.16 1.99 -17.19
N SER A 391 10.00 2.21 -16.57
CA SER A 391 9.91 2.48 -15.13
C SER A 391 10.32 1.27 -14.28
N LEU A 392 9.97 0.06 -14.71
CA LEU A 392 10.38 -1.20 -14.07
C LEU A 392 11.85 -1.51 -14.29
N GLN A 393 12.40 -1.15 -15.47
CA GLN A 393 13.84 -1.26 -15.72
C GLN A 393 14.63 -0.28 -14.83
N PHE A 394 14.15 0.94 -14.63
CA PHE A 394 14.76 1.90 -13.72
C PHE A 394 14.66 1.45 -12.25
N LEU A 395 13.54 0.84 -11.87
CA LEU A 395 13.42 0.17 -10.57
C LEU A 395 14.48 -0.91 -10.38
N SER A 396 14.73 -1.75 -11.39
CA SER A 396 15.81 -2.75 -11.33
C SER A 396 17.17 -2.10 -11.09
N PHE A 397 17.45 -0.94 -11.69
CA PHE A 397 18.69 -0.21 -11.47
C PHE A 397 18.80 0.33 -10.04
N ARG A 398 17.71 0.87 -9.48
CA ARG A 398 17.72 1.37 -8.09
C ARG A 398 17.89 0.27 -7.06
N LEU A 399 17.23 -0.88 -7.27
CA LEU A 399 17.32 -2.03 -6.37
C LEU A 399 18.73 -2.64 -6.33
N ASP A 400 19.50 -2.51 -7.41
CA ASP A 400 20.89 -2.98 -7.49
C ASP A 400 21.87 -1.83 -7.80
N PHE A 401 21.65 -0.65 -7.20
CA PHE A 401 22.50 0.52 -7.44
C PHE A 401 23.97 0.26 -7.07
N ASN A 402 24.20 -0.55 -6.02
CA ASN A 402 25.53 -0.91 -5.55
C ASN A 402 26.15 -2.12 -6.30
N GLU A 403 25.49 -2.64 -7.35
CA GLU A 403 25.87 -3.85 -8.09
C GLU A 403 26.11 -5.10 -7.21
N HIS A 404 25.52 -5.11 -6.01
CA HIS A 404 25.65 -6.19 -5.04
C HIS A 404 25.13 -7.52 -5.63
N TYR A 405 24.04 -7.47 -6.40
CA TYR A 405 23.44 -8.65 -7.02
C TYR A 405 24.06 -8.95 -8.40
N LYS A 406 24.36 -7.93 -9.19
CA LYS A 406 25.03 -8.05 -10.51
C LYS A 406 26.43 -8.65 -10.43
N ALA A 407 27.15 -8.48 -9.32
CA ALA A 407 28.42 -9.15 -9.10
C ALA A 407 28.27 -10.68 -9.02
N ARG A 408 27.09 -11.17 -8.63
CA ARG A 408 26.80 -12.57 -8.33
C ARG A 408 25.97 -13.28 -9.41
N GLU A 409 25.22 -12.54 -10.23
CA GLU A 409 24.40 -13.10 -11.33
C GLU A 409 24.80 -12.51 -12.70
N PRO A 410 25.42 -13.30 -13.61
CA PRO A 410 25.87 -12.82 -14.91
C PRO A 410 24.74 -12.31 -15.82
N ARG A 411 23.51 -12.83 -15.65
CA ARG A 411 22.34 -12.44 -16.46
C ARG A 411 21.92 -10.97 -16.23
N LEU A 412 22.23 -10.41 -15.06
CA LEU A 412 21.98 -9.01 -14.74
C LEU A 412 22.93 -8.05 -15.48
N ARG A 413 24.03 -8.54 -16.08
CA ARG A 413 24.99 -7.71 -16.82
C ARG A 413 24.46 -7.18 -18.14
N VAL A 414 23.35 -7.72 -18.64
CA VAL A 414 22.79 -7.35 -19.95
C VAL A 414 22.01 -6.02 -19.89
N SER A 415 21.74 -5.48 -18.70
CA SER A 415 20.89 -4.29 -18.56
C SER A 415 21.66 -2.97 -18.68
N LEU A 416 21.27 -2.19 -19.70
CA LEU A 416 21.38 -0.71 -19.82
C LEU A 416 22.72 -0.04 -20.19
N GLY A 417 23.82 -0.76 -20.43
CA GLY A 417 25.10 -0.15 -20.85
C GLY A 417 25.25 0.16 -22.35
N THR A 418 24.47 -0.50 -23.22
CA THR A 418 24.78 -0.57 -24.67
C THR A 418 23.77 0.11 -25.60
N ARG A 419 22.62 0.58 -25.09
CA ARG A 419 21.60 1.24 -25.94
C ARG A 419 21.68 2.77 -26.01
N GLY A 420 22.48 3.42 -25.17
CA GLY A 420 22.55 4.90 -25.11
C GLY A 420 23.86 5.55 -25.58
N ARG A 421 24.88 4.79 -26.03
CA ARG A 421 26.20 5.34 -26.40
C ARG A 421 26.62 5.22 -27.87
N HIS A 422 25.77 4.68 -28.73
CA HIS A 422 25.99 4.66 -30.17
C HIS A 422 24.77 5.27 -30.88
N ASN A 423 24.67 6.61 -30.86
CA ASN A 423 23.97 7.38 -31.90
C ASN A 423 24.28 8.88 -31.81
N SER A 424 25.54 9.21 -31.54
CA SER A 424 26.05 10.58 -31.70
C SER A 424 27.48 10.48 -32.20
N HIS A 425 27.62 10.06 -33.46
CA HIS A 425 28.72 10.34 -34.38
C HIS A 425 28.55 9.40 -35.58
N ILE A 426 27.85 9.90 -36.61
CA ILE A 426 28.19 9.87 -38.04
C ILE A 426 27.21 10.83 -38.72
#